data_AF-A0A940L390-F1
#
_entry.id   AF-A0A940L390-F1
#
_cell.length_a   1.000
_cell.length_b   1.000
_cell.length_c   1.000
_cell.angle_alpha   90.00
_cell.angle_beta   90.00
_cell.angle_gamma   90.00
#
_symmetry.space_group_name_H-M   'P 1'
#
loop_
_entity.id
_entity.type
_entity.pdbx_description
1 polymer ?
#
loop_
_entity_poly.entity_id
_entity_poly.type
_entity_poly.pdbx_seq_one_letter_code
_entity_poly.pdbx_strand_id
1 'polypeptide(L)'
;MMKAVVLVLSLSVLPLVSVACPLGPKEDHLTISRIMRNFGKGFDKAETVARKASDPWDAANDNDFKAGIEGLNMAISCAAAVLANPTGELLPSKLMLMTDEAQKKELTDAYIYFMEDFKEGLTEYRDLLTQNLAKKPEERDFAAIIHMNEQMNKRINKAHKSL
;
A
#
# COMPACT_ATOMS: atom_id res chain seq x y z
N MET A 1 29.04 44.37 -11.32
CA MET A 1 29.15 43.28 -10.33
C MET A 1 27.75 42.71 -10.08
N MET A 2 27.37 41.64 -10.78
CA MET A 2 26.07 40.97 -10.61
C MET A 2 26.17 39.94 -9.49
N LYS A 3 25.36 40.09 -8.43
CA LYS A 3 25.18 39.09 -7.39
C LYS A 3 24.22 38.02 -7.91
N ALA A 4 24.75 36.83 -8.18
CA ALA A 4 23.95 35.63 -8.37
C ALA A 4 23.35 35.23 -7.02
N VAL A 5 22.03 35.31 -6.89
CA VAL A 5 21.29 34.74 -5.75
C VAL A 5 21.07 33.27 -6.06
N VAL A 6 21.88 32.40 -5.44
CA VAL A 6 21.67 30.95 -5.49
C VAL A 6 20.53 30.64 -4.52
N LEU A 7 19.34 30.39 -5.07
CA LEU A 7 18.19 29.90 -4.32
C LEU A 7 18.42 28.41 -4.01
N VAL A 8 18.88 28.11 -2.80
CA VAL A 8 18.99 26.73 -2.32
C VAL A 8 17.58 26.26 -1.98
N LEU A 9 16.94 25.51 -2.89
CA LEU A 9 15.73 24.75 -2.57
C LEU A 9 16.12 23.66 -1.57
N SER A 10 15.77 23.88 -0.32
CA SER A 10 15.79 22.86 0.72
C SER A 10 14.75 21.78 0.35
N LEU A 11 15.19 20.72 -0.32
CA LEU A 11 14.39 19.50 -0.46
C LEU A 11 14.23 18.91 0.94
N SER A 12 13.09 19.18 1.57
CA SER A 12 12.69 18.53 2.82
C SER A 12 12.43 17.06 2.52
N VAL A 13 13.47 16.23 2.63
CA VAL A 13 13.34 14.77 2.62
C VAL A 13 12.62 14.41 3.92
N LEU A 14 11.29 14.24 3.84
CA LEU A 14 10.52 13.67 4.94
C LEU A 14 11.10 12.28 5.23
N PRO A 15 11.57 11.99 6.46
CA PRO A 15 12.01 10.66 6.80
C PRO A 15 10.81 9.72 6.67
N LEU A 16 10.90 8.78 5.74
CA LEU A 16 10.03 7.59 5.73
C LEU A 16 10.29 6.85 7.03
N VAL A 17 9.48 7.11 8.05
CA VAL A 17 9.44 6.29 9.26
C VAL A 17 9.06 4.90 8.78
N SER A 18 10.05 4.00 8.74
CA SER A 18 9.85 2.60 8.38
C SER A 18 9.05 1.93 9.49
N VAL A 19 7.73 2.05 9.43
CA VAL A 19 6.82 1.28 10.28
C VAL A 19 7.02 -0.18 9.92
N ALA A 20 7.46 -1.05 10.83
CA ALA A 20 7.51 -2.48 10.55
C ALA A 20 6.08 -3.04 10.36
N CYS A 21 5.91 -4.09 9.55
CA CYS A 21 4.59 -4.74 9.43
C CYS A 21 4.13 -5.24 10.82
N PRO A 22 2.97 -4.78 11.32
CA PRO A 22 2.61 -5.03 12.71
C PRO A 22 2.23 -6.48 12.96
N LEU A 23 2.75 -7.04 14.06
CA LEU A 23 2.37 -8.35 14.57
C LEU A 23 1.04 -8.28 15.34
N GLY A 24 0.37 -9.42 15.47
CA GLY A 24 -0.74 -9.58 16.39
C GLY A 24 -0.30 -9.70 17.85
N PRO A 25 -1.23 -9.52 18.82
CA PRO A 25 -0.92 -9.60 20.25
C PRO A 25 -0.39 -10.96 20.73
N LYS A 26 -0.53 -12.01 19.92
CA LYS A 26 -0.13 -13.39 20.24
C LYS A 26 0.84 -13.97 19.19
N GLU A 27 1.39 -13.13 18.32
CA GLU A 27 2.33 -13.55 17.28
C GLU A 27 3.73 -13.09 17.68
N ASP A 28 4.70 -13.99 17.58
CA ASP A 28 6.11 -13.76 17.85
C ASP A 28 6.91 -13.49 16.56
N HIS A 29 6.35 -13.84 15.39
CA HIS A 29 6.94 -13.58 14.08
C HIS A 29 5.86 -13.35 13.01
N LEU A 30 6.32 -12.89 11.84
CA LEU A 30 5.45 -12.51 10.73
C LEU A 30 5.12 -13.72 9.85
N THR A 31 3.86 -13.85 9.47
CA THR A 31 3.36 -14.91 8.57
C THR A 31 2.55 -14.31 7.42
N ILE A 32 2.40 -15.05 6.33
CA ILE A 32 1.59 -14.66 5.18
C ILE A 32 0.14 -14.32 5.58
N SER A 33 -0.41 -15.04 6.55
CA SER A 33 -1.74 -14.77 7.08
C SER A 33 -1.82 -13.41 7.78
N ARG A 34 -0.76 -13.01 8.51
CA ARG A 34 -0.68 -11.67 9.11
C ARG A 34 -0.52 -10.59 8.06
N ILE A 35 0.35 -10.79 7.07
CA ILE A 35 0.53 -9.90 5.92
C ILE A 35 -0.82 -9.60 5.26
N MET A 36 -1.55 -10.64 4.87
CA MET A 36 -2.83 -10.49 4.17
C MET A 36 -3.90 -9.82 5.03
N ARG A 37 -3.94 -10.12 6.34
CA ARG A 37 -4.84 -9.41 7.28
C ARG A 37 -4.52 -7.92 7.36
N ASN A 38 -3.24 -7.56 7.43
CA ASN A 38 -2.82 -6.17 7.51
C ASN A 38 -3.04 -5.44 6.18
N PHE A 39 -2.87 -6.10 5.03
CA PHE A 39 -3.28 -5.57 3.73
C PHE A 39 -4.77 -5.23 3.70
N GLY A 40 -5.64 -6.18 4.05
CA GLY A 40 -7.09 -5.93 4.07
C GLY A 40 -7.47 -4.78 4.99
N LYS A 41 -6.92 -4.75 6.22
CA LYS A 41 -7.18 -3.66 7.18
C LYS A 41 -6.65 -2.31 6.72
N GLY A 42 -5.44 -2.29 6.17
CA GLY A 42 -4.79 -1.05 5.71
C GLY A 42 -5.46 -0.48 4.47
N PHE A 43 -5.82 -1.34 3.52
CA PHE A 43 -6.48 -0.95 2.29
C PHE A 43 -7.91 -0.48 2.51
N ASP A 44 -8.69 -1.14 3.38
CA ASP A 44 -10.07 -0.74 3.76
C ASP A 44 -10.16 0.73 4.24
N LYS A 45 -9.11 1.24 4.90
CA LYS A 45 -9.06 2.65 5.31
C LYS A 45 -8.93 3.60 4.12
N ALA A 46 -8.13 3.23 3.11
CA ALA A 46 -8.03 4.01 1.88
C ALA A 46 -9.31 3.90 1.04
N GLU A 47 -9.91 2.70 0.97
CA GLU A 47 -11.20 2.49 0.30
C GLU A 47 -12.31 3.34 0.93
N THR A 48 -12.29 3.53 2.24
CA THR A 48 -13.24 4.42 2.93
C THR A 48 -13.17 5.85 2.37
N VAL A 49 -11.97 6.37 2.07
CA VAL A 49 -11.81 7.71 1.46
C VAL A 49 -12.44 7.74 0.07
N ALA A 50 -12.15 6.74 -0.77
CA ALA A 50 -12.71 6.64 -2.12
C ALA A 50 -14.24 6.45 -2.11
N ARG A 51 -14.78 5.63 -1.20
CA ARG A 51 -16.22 5.44 -1.03
C ARG A 51 -16.90 6.76 -0.68
N LYS A 52 -16.39 7.45 0.34
CA LYS A 52 -16.92 8.74 0.79
C LYS A 52 -16.77 9.86 -0.25
N ALA A 53 -15.72 9.80 -1.06
CA ALA A 53 -15.54 10.71 -2.19
C ALA A 53 -16.67 10.62 -3.24
N SER A 54 -17.34 9.47 -3.33
CA SER A 54 -18.49 9.23 -4.22
C SER A 54 -19.85 9.46 -3.56
N ASP A 55 -19.88 9.74 -2.24
CA ASP A 55 -21.12 9.83 -1.45
C ASP A 55 -21.47 11.31 -1.16
N PRO A 56 -22.58 11.84 -1.70
CA PRO A 56 -23.00 13.22 -1.45
C PRO A 56 -23.47 13.46 -0.01
N TRP A 57 -23.69 12.41 0.80
CA TRP A 57 -24.21 12.50 2.17
C TRP A 57 -23.16 12.23 3.26
N ASP A 58 -21.99 11.68 2.90
CA ASP A 58 -20.88 11.33 3.81
C ASP A 58 -19.53 11.68 3.17
N ALA A 59 -19.25 12.97 3.06
CA ALA A 59 -18.01 13.46 2.44
C ALA A 59 -16.77 13.10 3.27
N ALA A 60 -15.69 12.72 2.58
CA ALA A 60 -14.42 12.40 3.23
C ALA A 60 -13.81 13.64 3.92
N ASN A 61 -13.48 13.50 5.20
CA ASN A 61 -12.82 14.54 5.98
C ASN A 61 -11.34 14.22 6.22
N ASP A 62 -10.60 15.16 6.81
CA ASP A 62 -9.16 15.03 7.04
C ASP A 62 -8.76 13.82 7.89
N ASN A 63 -9.63 13.37 8.80
CA ASN A 63 -9.37 12.17 9.60
C ASN A 63 -9.50 10.91 8.74
N ASP A 64 -10.43 10.88 7.79
CA ASP A 64 -10.53 9.77 6.82
C ASP A 64 -9.25 9.69 5.98
N PHE A 65 -8.74 10.84 5.49
CA PHE A 65 -7.48 10.90 4.75
C PHE A 65 -6.28 10.42 5.58
N LYS A 66 -6.14 10.89 6.83
CA LYS A 66 -5.07 10.45 7.73
C LYS A 66 -5.14 8.95 7.99
N ALA A 67 -6.33 8.41 8.27
CA ALA A 67 -6.53 6.98 8.48
C ALA A 67 -6.20 6.16 7.22
N GLY A 68 -6.56 6.65 6.03
CA GLY A 68 -6.20 6.05 4.75
C GLY A 68 -4.68 6.01 4.53
N ILE A 69 -3.99 7.13 4.79
CA ILE A 69 -2.52 7.23 4.67
C ILE A 69 -1.82 6.28 5.66
N GLU A 70 -2.26 6.23 6.91
CA GLU A 70 -1.73 5.31 7.93
C GLU A 70 -1.97 3.84 7.55
N GLY A 71 -3.17 3.53 7.05
CA GLY A 71 -3.51 2.20 6.54
C GLY A 71 -2.63 1.76 5.37
N LEU A 72 -2.39 2.66 4.41
CA LEU A 72 -1.50 2.39 3.29
C LEU A 72 -0.03 2.25 3.73
N ASN A 73 0.44 3.06 4.69
CA ASN A 73 1.79 2.89 5.26
C ASN A 73 1.98 1.51 5.88
N MET A 74 0.97 1.00 6.59
CA MET A 74 0.97 -0.37 7.12
C MET A 74 1.02 -1.42 6.00
N ALA A 75 0.23 -1.24 4.94
CA ALA A 75 0.24 -2.17 3.82
C ALA A 75 1.59 -2.14 3.07
N ILE A 76 2.17 -0.96 2.83
CA ILE A 76 3.48 -0.80 2.19
C ILE A 76 4.56 -1.51 3.00
N SER A 77 4.54 -1.39 4.33
CA SER A 77 5.55 -2.06 5.16
C SER A 77 5.40 -3.57 5.20
N CYS A 78 4.18 -4.08 5.15
CA CYS A 78 3.94 -5.50 5.00
C CYS A 78 4.43 -6.04 3.65
N ALA A 79 4.24 -5.28 2.56
CA ALA A 79 4.82 -5.66 1.28
C ALA A 79 6.35 -5.63 1.30
N ALA A 80 6.94 -4.57 1.89
CA ALA A 80 8.39 -4.47 2.06
C ALA A 80 8.98 -5.61 2.90
N ALA A 81 8.29 -6.06 3.95
CA ALA A 81 8.74 -7.16 4.79
C ALA A 81 8.83 -8.48 4.01
N VAL A 82 7.86 -8.75 3.13
CA VAL A 82 7.92 -9.94 2.25
C VAL A 82 9.07 -9.81 1.25
N LEU A 83 9.22 -8.66 0.58
CA LEU A 83 10.27 -8.46 -0.42
C LEU A 83 11.68 -8.53 0.17
N ALA A 84 11.85 -8.15 1.43
CA ALA A 84 13.14 -8.23 2.12
C ALA A 84 13.57 -9.67 2.42
N ASN A 85 12.62 -10.60 2.60
CA ASN A 85 12.90 -12.00 2.89
C ASN A 85 11.74 -12.91 2.42
N PRO A 86 11.60 -13.19 1.11
CA PRO A 86 10.47 -13.95 0.58
C PRO A 86 10.66 -15.45 0.77
N THR A 87 10.67 -15.91 2.03
CA THR A 87 10.94 -17.31 2.38
C THR A 87 9.96 -17.83 3.42
N GLY A 88 9.85 -19.17 3.49
CA GLY A 88 9.12 -19.88 4.54
C GLY A 88 7.66 -19.42 4.68
N GLU A 89 7.29 -18.99 5.89
CA GLU A 89 5.92 -18.64 6.26
C GLU A 89 5.39 -17.35 5.61
N LEU A 90 6.25 -16.60 4.91
CA LEU A 90 5.86 -15.40 4.16
C LEU A 90 5.42 -15.69 2.73
N LEU A 91 5.52 -16.94 2.28
CA LEU A 91 5.11 -17.35 0.95
C LEU A 91 3.67 -17.88 0.93
N PRO A 92 2.98 -17.86 -0.24
CA PRO A 92 1.65 -18.42 -0.40
C PRO A 92 1.58 -19.89 0.07
N SER A 93 0.60 -20.22 0.90
CA SER A 93 0.42 -21.58 1.44
C SER A 93 0.24 -22.64 0.36
N LYS A 94 -0.29 -22.25 -0.81
CA LYS A 94 -0.42 -23.12 -2.00
C LYS A 94 0.91 -23.75 -2.44
N LEU A 95 2.04 -23.06 -2.22
CA LEU A 95 3.38 -23.60 -2.52
C LEU A 95 3.70 -24.86 -1.72
N MET A 96 3.17 -24.96 -0.49
CA MET A 96 3.39 -26.13 0.38
C MET A 96 2.70 -27.40 -0.14
N LEU A 97 1.72 -27.24 -1.04
CA LEU A 97 0.97 -28.34 -1.65
C LEU A 97 1.56 -28.78 -2.99
N MET A 98 2.50 -28.02 -3.54
CA MET A 98 3.14 -28.33 -4.81
C MET A 98 4.30 -29.31 -4.61
N THR A 99 4.47 -30.25 -5.53
CA THR A 99 5.61 -31.19 -5.56
C THR A 99 6.60 -30.89 -6.68
N ASP A 100 6.16 -30.17 -7.71
CA ASP A 100 6.99 -29.74 -8.84
C ASP A 100 7.74 -28.45 -8.47
N GLU A 101 9.07 -28.55 -8.41
CA GLU A 101 9.95 -27.42 -8.07
C GLU A 101 9.93 -26.29 -9.12
N ALA A 102 9.67 -26.60 -10.39
CA ALA A 102 9.54 -25.57 -11.42
C ALA A 102 8.27 -24.74 -11.19
N GLN A 103 7.16 -25.39 -10.86
CA GLN A 103 5.89 -24.71 -10.53
C GLN A 103 5.99 -23.90 -9.23
N LYS A 104 6.70 -24.43 -8.21
CA LYS A 104 6.98 -23.67 -6.98
C LYS A 104 7.76 -22.40 -7.27
N LYS A 105 8.80 -22.50 -8.10
CA LYS A 105 9.61 -21.35 -8.48
C LYS A 105 8.76 -20.32 -9.23
N GLU A 106 7.99 -20.75 -10.23
CA GLU A 106 7.12 -19.87 -11.01
C GLU A 106 6.12 -19.13 -10.13
N LEU A 107 5.44 -19.83 -9.22
CA LEU A 107 4.48 -19.21 -8.30
C LEU A 107 5.18 -18.27 -7.29
N THR A 108 6.39 -18.60 -6.84
CA THR A 108 7.18 -17.73 -5.96
C THR A 108 7.59 -16.45 -6.68
N ASP A 109 8.10 -16.55 -7.90
CA ASP A 109 8.49 -15.40 -8.73
C ASP A 109 7.27 -14.51 -9.02
N ALA A 110 6.12 -15.12 -9.38
CA ALA A 110 4.87 -14.39 -9.61
C ALA A 110 4.35 -13.69 -8.36
N TYR A 111 4.48 -14.32 -7.19
CA TYR A 111 4.12 -13.73 -5.92
C TYR A 111 5.03 -12.53 -5.58
N ILE A 112 6.35 -12.68 -5.72
CA ILE A 112 7.30 -11.58 -5.48
C ILE A 112 7.01 -10.40 -6.41
N TYR A 113 6.84 -10.67 -7.71
CA TYR A 113 6.48 -9.64 -8.68
C TYR A 113 5.19 -8.90 -8.29
N PHE A 114 4.16 -9.65 -7.87
CA PHE A 114 2.93 -9.03 -7.37
C PHE A 114 3.18 -8.15 -6.16
N MET A 115 4.02 -8.57 -5.21
CA MET A 115 4.30 -7.78 -4.00
C MET A 115 5.08 -6.50 -4.31
N GLU A 116 5.96 -6.51 -5.32
CA GLU A 116 6.64 -5.31 -5.84
C GLU A 116 5.62 -4.34 -6.47
N ASP A 117 4.85 -4.82 -7.45
CA ASP A 117 3.85 -4.02 -8.17
C ASP A 117 2.78 -3.47 -7.21
N PHE A 118 2.33 -4.28 -6.25
CA PHE A 118 1.35 -3.88 -5.26
C PHE A 118 1.91 -2.83 -4.31
N LYS A 119 3.16 -2.97 -3.86
CA LYS A 119 3.83 -1.96 -3.01
C LYS A 119 3.96 -0.62 -3.73
N GLU A 120 4.31 -0.63 -5.01
CA GLU A 120 4.37 0.57 -5.83
C GLU A 120 2.99 1.24 -5.92
N GLY A 121 1.95 0.49 -6.29
CA GLY A 121 0.59 1.04 -6.36
C GLY A 121 0.07 1.57 -5.01
N LEU A 122 0.37 0.88 -3.90
CA LEU A 122 0.05 1.37 -2.55
C LEU A 122 0.78 2.68 -2.23
N THR A 123 2.04 2.81 -2.67
CA THR A 123 2.86 4.00 -2.50
C THR A 123 2.30 5.18 -3.28
N GLU A 124 1.97 4.98 -4.55
CA GLU A 124 1.31 5.99 -5.39
C GLU A 124 -0.03 6.43 -4.77
N TYR A 125 -0.82 5.48 -4.27
CA TYR A 125 -2.10 5.79 -3.65
C TYR A 125 -1.92 6.61 -2.37
N ARG A 126 -0.95 6.25 -1.52
CA ARG A 126 -0.63 7.00 -0.29
C ARG A 126 -0.21 8.42 -0.64
N ASP A 127 0.63 8.59 -1.65
CA ASP A 127 1.13 9.90 -2.06
C ASP A 127 -0.01 10.76 -2.63
N LEU A 128 -0.93 10.17 -3.39
CA LEU A 128 -2.15 10.84 -3.84
C LEU A 128 -3.03 11.30 -2.67
N LEU A 129 -3.25 10.46 -1.65
CA LEU A 129 -4.01 10.85 -0.47
C LEU A 129 -3.28 11.98 0.31
N THR A 130 -1.96 11.88 0.45
CA THR A 130 -1.13 12.88 1.13
C THR A 130 -1.19 14.23 0.42
N GLN A 131 -1.09 14.24 -0.91
CA GLN A 131 -1.20 15.45 -1.71
C GLN A 131 -2.59 16.09 -1.56
N ASN A 132 -3.67 15.31 -1.57
CA ASN A 132 -5.02 15.84 -1.42
C ASN A 132 -5.35 16.30 0.02
N LEU A 133 -4.77 15.66 1.04
CA LEU A 133 -4.88 16.12 2.42
C LEU A 133 -4.26 17.52 2.61
N ALA A 134 -3.19 17.84 1.88
CA ALA A 134 -2.55 19.15 1.92
C ALA A 134 -3.34 20.26 1.21
N LYS A 135 -4.36 19.90 0.41
CA LYS A 135 -5.25 20.85 -0.28
C LYS A 135 -6.46 21.22 0.58
N LYS A 136 -7.07 22.37 0.27
CA LYS A 136 -8.39 22.69 0.83
C LYS A 136 -9.42 21.65 0.36
N PRO A 137 -10.48 21.37 1.15
CA PRO A 137 -11.49 20.37 0.80
C PRO A 137 -12.06 20.51 -0.62
N GLU A 138 -12.31 21.74 -1.06
CA GLU A 138 -12.87 22.07 -2.38
C GLU A 138 -11.89 21.88 -3.56
N GLU A 139 -10.58 21.72 -3.29
CA GLU A 139 -9.53 21.53 -4.29
C GLU A 139 -9.09 20.05 -4.41
N ARG A 140 -9.69 19.16 -3.61
CA ARG A 140 -9.34 17.74 -3.57
C ARG A 140 -9.81 17.04 -4.84
N ASP A 141 -8.90 16.28 -5.43
CA ASP A 141 -9.14 15.48 -6.62
C ASP A 141 -9.73 14.12 -6.26
N PHE A 142 -11.02 14.13 -5.96
CA PHE A 142 -11.78 12.93 -5.60
C PHE A 142 -11.91 11.93 -6.75
N ALA A 143 -11.92 12.40 -8.00
CA ALA A 143 -11.96 11.54 -9.17
C ALA A 143 -10.67 10.71 -9.30
N ALA A 144 -9.50 11.33 -9.09
CA ALA A 144 -8.22 10.61 -9.09
C ALA A 144 -8.16 9.57 -7.96
N ILE A 145 -8.68 9.89 -6.77
CA ILE A 145 -8.73 8.96 -5.62
C ILE A 145 -9.58 7.72 -5.96
N ILE A 146 -10.78 7.93 -6.50
CA ILE A 146 -11.67 6.84 -6.91
C ILE A 146 -10.99 5.99 -7.98
N HIS A 147 -10.40 6.62 -9.00
CA HIS A 147 -9.72 5.91 -10.07
C HIS A 147 -8.55 5.05 -9.57
N MET A 148 -7.71 5.60 -8.67
CA MET A 148 -6.62 4.87 -8.06
C MET A 148 -7.15 3.67 -7.25
N ASN A 149 -8.24 3.86 -6.49
CA ASN A 149 -8.89 2.77 -5.77
C ASN A 149 -9.33 1.61 -6.68
N GLU A 150 -9.94 1.93 -7.82
CA GLU A 150 -10.34 0.94 -8.83
C GLU A 150 -9.14 0.21 -9.43
N GLN A 151 -8.05 0.92 -9.72
CA GLN A 151 -6.82 0.31 -10.23
C GLN A 151 -6.24 -0.69 -9.22
N MET A 152 -6.16 -0.31 -7.94
CA MET A 152 -5.68 -1.19 -6.89
C MET A 152 -6.56 -2.43 -6.72
N ASN A 153 -7.89 -2.25 -6.73
CA ASN A 153 -8.83 -3.37 -6.69
C ASN A 153 -8.68 -4.31 -7.90
N LYS A 154 -8.41 -3.79 -9.10
CA LYS A 154 -8.11 -4.63 -10.28
C LYS A 154 -6.81 -5.44 -10.09
N ARG A 155 -5.76 -4.85 -9.53
CA ARG A 155 -4.49 -5.54 -9.21
C ARG A 155 -4.71 -6.66 -8.20
N ILE A 156 -5.40 -6.40 -7.09
CA ILE A 156 -5.75 -7.39 -6.07
C ILE A 156 -6.57 -8.54 -6.65
N ASN A 157 -7.61 -8.23 -7.42
CA ASN A 157 -8.47 -9.24 -8.05
C ASN A 157 -7.73 -10.09 -9.09
N LYS A 158 -6.78 -9.51 -9.82
CA LYS A 158 -5.91 -10.27 -10.73
C LYS A 158 -5.05 -11.25 -9.93
N ALA A 159 -4.39 -10.77 -8.87
CA ALA A 159 -3.53 -11.58 -8.02
C ALA A 159 -4.28 -12.76 -7.38
N HIS A 160 -5.49 -12.53 -6.86
CA HIS A 160 -6.32 -13.58 -6.27
C HIS A 160 -6.69 -14.72 -7.25
N LYS A 161 -6.73 -14.43 -8.57
CA LYS A 161 -7.01 -15.44 -9.60
C LYS A 161 -5.76 -16.20 -10.04
N SER A 162 -4.58 -15.60 -9.88
CA SER A 162 -3.32 -16.15 -10.40
C SER A 162 -2.41 -16.77 -9.34
N LEU A 163 -2.55 -16.40 -8.07
CA LEU A 163 -1.71 -16.85 -6.96
C LEU A 163 -2.51 -17.80 -6.06
#